data_AF-A0A3A4YS23-F1
#
_entry.id   AF-A0A3A4YS23-F1
#
_cell.length_a   1.000
_cell.length_b   1.000
_cell.length_c   1.000
_cell.angle_alpha   90.00
_cell.angle_beta   90.00
_cell.angle_gamma   90.00
#
_symmetry.space_group_name_H-M   'P 1'
#
loop_
_entity.id
_entity.type
_entity.pdbx_description
1 polymer ?
#
loop_
_entity_poly.entity_id
_entity_poly.type
_entity_poly.pdbx_seq_one_letter_code
_entity_poly.pdbx_strand_id
1 'polypeptide(L)'
;MKGIAVDSEKEKKGEDFPILGCPGSIEIPTQKEQKALERLRTIKKSVRELKERLGKLESNVQEIDHQEISRIKTALEELREDWGKWQQRREQAAADRMVLLGHEKAPTK
;
A
#
# COMPACT_ATOMS: atom_id res chain seq x y z
N MET A 1 -1.07 46.45 -30.37
CA MET A 1 0.14 45.80 -29.80
C MET A 1 -0.35 44.69 -28.89
N LYS A 2 -0.42 43.44 -29.38
CA LYS A 2 0.49 42.31 -29.00
C LYS A 2 0.53 42.13 -27.48
N GLY A 3 -0.22 41.20 -26.88
CA GLY A 3 0.06 39.75 -26.75
C GLY A 3 0.42 39.47 -25.27
N ILE A 4 0.27 38.33 -24.59
CA ILE A 4 -0.01 36.90 -24.83
C ILE A 4 -0.31 36.34 -23.40
N ALA A 5 -1.45 35.67 -23.18
CA ALA A 5 -1.58 34.24 -22.83
C ALA A 5 -0.55 33.67 -21.83
N VAL A 6 -0.97 33.33 -20.60
CA VAL A 6 -1.23 31.98 -20.03
C VAL A 6 -0.04 30.99 -20.02
N ASP A 7 0.05 30.31 -18.87
CA ASP A 7 0.68 29.03 -18.59
C ASP A 7 2.22 28.96 -18.50
N SER A 8 2.70 28.86 -17.26
CA SER A 8 4.06 28.41 -16.94
C SER A 8 3.99 26.94 -16.52
N GLU A 9 3.93 26.06 -17.51
CA GLU A 9 4.24 24.64 -17.37
C GLU A 9 5.74 24.52 -17.03
N LYS A 10 6.08 24.21 -15.77
CA LYS A 10 7.43 23.71 -15.47
C LYS A 10 7.49 22.20 -15.69
N GLU A 11 7.70 21.90 -16.96
CA GLU A 11 8.56 20.84 -17.51
C GLU A 11 9.08 19.80 -16.51
N LYS A 12 8.47 18.60 -16.55
CA LYS A 12 9.11 17.36 -16.09
C LYS A 12 10.11 16.93 -17.16
N LYS A 13 11.40 16.98 -16.86
CA LYS A 13 12.44 16.20 -17.52
C LYS A 13 13.35 15.59 -16.47
N GLY A 14 12.86 14.54 -15.82
CA GLY A 14 13.75 13.53 -15.28
C GLY A 14 14.26 12.75 -16.49
N GLU A 15 15.55 12.88 -16.76
CA GLU A 15 16.22 12.22 -17.88
C GLU A 15 15.93 10.72 -17.83
N ASP A 16 15.29 10.20 -18.89
CA ASP A 16 15.20 8.77 -19.17
C ASP A 16 16.60 8.28 -19.50
N PHE A 17 17.41 7.99 -18.47
CA PHE A 17 18.54 7.10 -18.64
C PHE A 17 17.97 5.73 -18.96
N PRO A 18 18.25 5.15 -20.15
CA PRO A 18 17.93 3.76 -20.38
C PRO A 18 18.79 2.96 -19.40
N ILE A 19 18.20 2.53 -18.29
CA ILE A 19 18.79 1.53 -17.42
C ILE A 19 18.81 0.27 -18.28
N LEU A 20 19.89 0.09 -19.05
CA LEU A 20 20.26 -1.20 -19.60
C LEU A 20 20.53 -2.08 -18.39
N GLY A 21 19.48 -2.72 -17.88
CA GLY A 21 19.58 -3.66 -16.78
C GLY A 21 20.58 -4.73 -17.18
N CYS A 22 21.58 -4.98 -16.34
CA CYS A 22 22.47 -6.11 -16.52
C CYS A 22 21.62 -7.37 -16.65
N PRO A 23 21.83 -8.23 -17.67
CA PRO A 23 21.15 -9.52 -17.73
C PRO A 23 21.50 -10.31 -16.46
N GLY A 24 20.53 -10.40 -15.54
CA GLY A 24 20.73 -10.93 -14.19
C GLY A 24 20.26 -10.02 -13.04
N SER A 25 19.79 -8.78 -13.30
CA SER A 25 19.25 -7.92 -12.25
C SER A 25 17.90 -8.44 -11.75
N ILE A 26 17.84 -8.84 -10.47
CA ILE A 26 16.59 -9.17 -9.77
C ILE A 26 15.88 -7.86 -9.41
N GLU A 27 14.56 -7.79 -9.63
CA GLU A 27 13.74 -6.65 -9.23
C GLU A 27 13.64 -6.55 -7.70
N ILE A 28 13.95 -5.37 -7.14
CA ILE A 28 13.87 -5.08 -5.70
C ILE A 28 13.05 -3.80 -5.49
N PRO A 29 11.92 -3.84 -4.73
CA PRO A 29 11.28 -5.02 -4.15
C PRO A 29 10.77 -5.99 -5.20
N THR A 30 10.75 -7.29 -4.89
CA THR A 30 10.25 -8.31 -5.80
C THR A 30 8.76 -8.10 -6.10
N GLN A 31 8.25 -8.65 -7.21
CA GLN A 31 6.82 -8.58 -7.56
C GLN A 31 5.90 -9.09 -6.43
N LYS A 32 6.32 -10.13 -5.69
CA LYS A 32 5.59 -10.64 -4.52
C LYS A 32 5.51 -9.58 -3.41
N GLU A 33 6.61 -8.90 -3.12
CA GLU A 33 6.65 -7.82 -2.14
C GLU A 33 5.82 -6.62 -2.58
N GLN A 34 5.89 -6.22 -3.85
CA GLN A 34 5.10 -5.12 -4.41
C GLN A 34 3.60 -5.40 -4.26
N LYS A 35 3.15 -6.60 -4.61
CA LYS A 35 1.76 -7.03 -4.44
C LYS A 35 1.31 -6.98 -2.97
N ALA A 36 2.17 -7.42 -2.05
CA ALA A 36 1.86 -7.36 -0.62
C ALA A 36 1.78 -5.90 -0.13
N LEU A 37 2.72 -5.05 -0.54
CA LEU A 37 2.73 -3.63 -0.21
C LEU A 37 1.50 -2.89 -0.75
N GLU A 38 1.10 -3.17 -1.99
CA GLU A 38 -0.10 -2.58 -2.59
C GLU A 38 -1.35 -2.95 -1.77
N ARG A 39 -1.48 -4.22 -1.40
CA ARG A 39 -2.59 -4.68 -0.55
C ARG A 39 -2.59 -4.01 0.83
N LEU A 40 -1.43 -3.88 1.47
CA LEU A 40 -1.31 -3.17 2.74
C LEU A 40 -1.69 -1.69 2.60
N ARG A 41 -1.33 -1.02 1.50
CA ARG A 41 -1.75 0.37 1.23
C ARG A 41 -3.26 0.48 1.09
N THR A 42 -3.89 -0.44 0.37
CA THR A 42 -5.36 -0.48 0.21
C THR A 42 -6.05 -0.71 1.54
N ILE A 43 -5.60 -1.68 2.35
CA ILE A 43 -6.14 -1.94 3.69
C ILE A 43 -6.01 -0.68 4.56
N LYS A 44 -4.84 -0.03 4.58
CA LYS A 44 -4.62 1.19 5.36
C LYS A 44 -5.59 2.32 4.96
N LYS A 45 -5.86 2.47 3.66
CA LYS A 45 -6.83 3.44 3.15
C LYS A 45 -8.24 3.11 3.66
N SER A 46 -8.69 1.87 3.52
CA SER A 46 -10.01 1.42 4.00
C SER A 46 -10.17 1.59 5.51
N VAL A 47 -9.16 1.24 6.31
CA VAL A 47 -9.18 1.45 7.76
C VAL A 47 -9.34 2.94 8.11
N ARG A 48 -8.65 3.84 7.39
CA ARG A 48 -8.76 5.28 7.63
C ARG A 48 -10.18 5.78 7.35
N GLU A 49 -10.75 5.38 6.22
CA GLU A 49 -12.12 5.76 5.81
C GLU A 49 -13.17 5.24 6.81
N LEU A 50 -13.04 3.98 7.24
CA LEU A 50 -13.94 3.38 8.22
C LEU A 50 -13.83 4.04 9.60
N LYS A 51 -12.61 4.35 10.06
CA LYS A 51 -12.41 5.06 11.34
C LYS A 51 -12.96 6.48 11.31
N GLU A 52 -12.80 7.19 10.20
CA GLU A 52 -13.40 8.51 10.04
C GLU A 52 -14.92 8.44 10.08
N ARG A 53 -15.51 7.46 9.38
CA ARG A 53 -16.97 7.24 9.39
C ARG A 53 -17.48 6.86 10.78
N LEU A 54 -16.77 5.99 11.49
CA LEU A 54 -17.09 5.61 12.86
C LEU A 54 -17.06 6.83 13.79
N GLY A 55 -16.01 7.66 13.69
CA GLY A 55 -15.90 8.89 14.49
C GLY A 55 -17.06 9.86 14.25
N LYS A 56 -17.50 10.01 13.00
CA LYS A 56 -18.69 10.84 12.66
C LYS A 56 -19.96 10.28 13.30
N LEU A 57 -20.20 8.97 13.20
CA LEU A 57 -21.37 8.31 13.79
C LEU A 57 -21.37 8.41 15.32
N GLU A 58 -20.23 8.14 15.97
CA GLU A 58 -20.12 8.19 17.42
C GLU A 58 -20.22 9.62 17.97
N SER A 59 -19.86 10.63 17.18
CA SER A 59 -20.01 12.05 17.56
C SER A 59 -21.42 12.61 17.39
N ASN A 60 -22.28 11.97 16.58
CA ASN A 60 -23.63 12.45 16.31
C ASN A 60 -24.64 11.82 17.31
N VAL A 61 -24.83 12.51 18.44
CA VAL A 61 -25.69 12.05 19.55
C VAL A 61 -27.17 11.94 19.15
N GLN A 62 -27.62 12.65 18.11
CA GLN A 62 -29.04 12.65 17.70
C GLN A 62 -29.44 11.46 16.82
N GLU A 63 -28.48 10.81 16.14
CA GLU A 63 -28.74 9.71 15.20
C GLU A 63 -27.69 8.59 15.35
N ILE A 64 -27.60 8.00 16.54
CA ILE A 64 -26.70 6.87 16.78
C ILE A 64 -27.27 5.62 16.10
N ASP A 65 -26.76 5.32 14.91
CA ASP A 65 -27.01 4.04 14.24
C ASP A 65 -26.08 2.95 14.80
N HIS A 66 -26.56 2.26 15.84
CA HIS A 66 -25.84 1.15 16.48
C HIS A 66 -25.57 -0.02 15.52
N GLN A 67 -26.43 -0.24 14.53
CA GLN A 67 -26.24 -1.33 13.57
C GLN A 67 -25.08 -1.01 12.63
N GLU A 68 -25.01 0.22 12.12
CA GLU A 68 -23.91 0.64 11.25
C GLU A 68 -22.58 0.71 12.02
N ILE A 69 -22.60 1.18 13.27
CA ILE A 69 -21.41 1.14 14.15
C ILE A 69 -20.90 -0.30 14.31
N SER A 70 -21.80 -1.26 14.55
CA SER A 70 -21.44 -2.68 14.69
C SER A 70 -20.82 -3.23 13.41
N ARG A 71 -21.42 -2.95 12.24
CA ARG A 71 -20.88 -3.36 10.93
C ARG A 71 -19.49 -2.80 10.66
N ILE A 72 -19.27 -1.51 10.97
CA ILE A 72 -17.95 -0.88 10.80
C ILE A 72 -16.92 -1.54 11.72
N LYS A 73 -17.28 -1.86 12.97
CA LYS A 73 -16.38 -2.56 13.90
C LYS A 73 -16.00 -3.96 13.41
N THR A 74 -16.96 -4.73 12.88
CA THR A 74 -16.69 -6.03 12.25
C THR A 74 -15.75 -5.89 11.06
N ALA A 75 -16.02 -4.96 10.14
CA ALA A 75 -15.16 -4.73 8.98
C ALA A 75 -13.73 -4.31 9.38
N LEU A 76 -13.57 -3.54 10.46
CA LEU A 76 -12.26 -3.17 10.99
C LEU A 76 -11.48 -4.38 11.53
N GLU A 77 -12.15 -5.36 12.15
CA GLU A 77 -11.49 -6.58 12.62
C GLU A 77 -11.08 -7.48 11.45
N GLU A 78 -11.94 -7.63 10.44
CA GLU A 78 -11.60 -8.36 9.20
C GLU A 78 -10.37 -7.75 8.51
N LEU A 79 -10.32 -6.42 8.40
CA LEU A 79 -9.16 -5.71 7.84
C LEU A 79 -7.90 -5.89 8.68
N ARG A 80 -8.03 -6.06 10.00
CA ARG A 80 -6.90 -6.34 10.90
C ARG A 80 -6.33 -7.74 10.67
N GLU A 81 -7.19 -8.75 10.52
CA GLU A 81 -6.75 -10.09 10.16
C GLU A 81 -6.05 -10.11 8.81
N ASP A 82 -6.64 -9.44 7.81
CA ASP A 82 -6.07 -9.35 6.48
C ASP A 82 -4.75 -8.59 6.46
N TRP A 83 -4.62 -7.53 7.26
CA TRP A 83 -3.34 -6.86 7.47
C TRP A 83 -2.27 -7.85 7.94
N GLY A 84 -2.58 -8.67 8.95
CA GLY A 84 -1.65 -9.69 9.46
C GLY A 84 -1.20 -10.67 8.38
N LYS A 85 -2.15 -11.21 7.60
CA LYS A 85 -1.86 -12.14 6.48
C LYS A 85 -0.95 -11.49 5.44
N TRP A 86 -1.21 -10.25 5.04
CA TRP A 86 -0.41 -9.56 4.04
C TRP A 86 0.95 -9.11 4.55
N GLN A 87 1.04 -8.77 5.84
CA GLN A 87 2.31 -8.45 6.49
C GLN A 87 3.22 -9.68 6.50
N GLN A 88 2.71 -10.84 6.90
CA GLN A 88 3.45 -12.11 6.85
C GLN A 88 3.90 -12.44 5.42
N ARG A 89 3.03 -12.26 4.42
CA ARG A 89 3.39 -12.46 3.01
C ARG A 89 4.49 -11.52 2.53
N ARG A 90 4.48 -10.26 2.97
CA ARG A 90 5.54 -9.29 2.67
C ARG A 90 6.86 -9.71 3.28
N GLU A 91 6.85 -10.14 4.54
CA GLU A 91 8.03 -10.63 5.26
C GLU A 91 8.61 -11.88 4.61
N GLN A 92 7.77 -12.85 4.26
CA GLN A 92 8.20 -14.04 3.53
C GLN A 92 8.80 -13.68 2.17
N ALA A 93 8.17 -12.77 1.42
CA ALA A 93 8.70 -12.35 0.12
C ALA A 93 10.03 -11.58 0.25
N ALA A 94 10.23 -10.84 1.34
CA ALA A 94 11.51 -10.20 1.65
C ALA A 94 12.60 -11.22 2.01
N ALA A 95 12.25 -12.28 2.77
CA ALA A 95 13.16 -13.38 3.07
C ALA A 95 13.52 -14.18 1.81
N ASP A 96 12.54 -14.51 0.97
CA ASP A 96 12.76 -15.15 -0.34
C ASP A 96 13.78 -14.35 -1.17
N ARG A 97 13.67 -13.01 -1.17
CA ARG A 97 14.63 -12.13 -1.85
C ARG A 97 16.03 -12.26 -1.26
N MET A 98 16.19 -12.32 0.06
CA MET A 98 17.51 -12.47 0.69
C MET A 98 18.17 -13.80 0.30
N VAL A 99 17.39 -14.86 0.16
CA VAL A 99 17.88 -16.14 -0.38
C VAL A 99 18.30 -16.00 -1.85
N LEU A 100 17.47 -15.36 -2.69
CA LEU A 100 17.79 -15.14 -4.11
C LEU A 100 19.05 -14.30 -4.33
N LEU A 101 19.30 -13.33 -3.45
CA LEU A 101 20.51 -12.51 -3.48
C LEU A 101 21.73 -13.21 -2.84
N GLY A 102 21.57 -14.42 -2.30
CA GLY A 102 22.63 -15.17 -1.63
C GLY A 102 23.02 -14.61 -0.26
N HIS A 103 22.22 -13.72 0.33
CA HIS A 103 22.43 -13.19 1.68
C HIS A 103 21.97 -14.15 2.78
N GLU A 104 21.06 -15.07 2.46
CA GLU A 104 20.53 -16.07 3.39
C GLU A 104 20.52 -17.46 2.75
N LYS A 105 20.57 -18.50 3.60
CA LYS A 105 20.34 -19.88 3.15
C LYS A 105 18.85 -20.16 3.12
N ALA A 106 18.41 -20.94 2.13
CA ALA A 106 17.04 -21.44 2.10
C ALA A 106 16.72 -22.19 3.41
N PRO A 107 15.51 -22.02 3.98
CA PRO A 107 15.13 -22.72 5.20
C PRO A 107 15.22 -24.22 4.96
N THR A 108 15.97 -24.91 5.80
CA THR A 108 16.06 -26.37 5.80
C THR A 108 14.71 -26.95 6.23
N LYS A 109 14.12 -27.81 5.39
CA LYS A 109 12.84 -28.49 5.63
C LYS A 109 12.90 -29.44 6.83
#